data_AF-A0A512NDF2-F1
#
_entry.id   AF-A0A512NDF2-F1
#
_cell.length_a   1.000
_cell.length_b   1.000
_cell.length_c   1.000
_cell.angle_alpha   90.00
_cell.angle_beta   90.00
_cell.angle_gamma   90.00
#
_symmetry.space_group_name_H-M   'P 1'
#
loop_
_entity.id
_entity.type
_entity.pdbx_description
1 polymer ?
#
loop_
_entity_poly.entity_id
_entity_poly.type
_entity_poly.pdbx_seq_one_letter_code
_entity_poly.pdbx_strand_id
1 'polypeptide(L)'
;MARKVEISEAVGIRNGVRPCPNRQSDLEKIRDLFDAIPTDAGGTRDSIGTWAAVRQVLIAEIAAQITIFQGAQPGLTVDGAIDKSGSTLKRMNAIAAAQGGVTMITATVSHDVAPYSETGSDISFTAIDSFTMPGRGPLKIIRDRWSYVRRLVRVENCSIKWFGVLFNAPGGTAQFGSVPHIYFTPHPSQGHYYDPGYDSFTTWRKLWHDYTQAPGRQIVTAGKDQVLVVPFYTNAQHRGGLGDFLQNWQETVSTVVTVAIDSVDATALRGRFEFNEIYSSSFSDGWIPHRQFQTEGSGVQQMTTRIIDLDGQAAHPPSHWRPAKSIVYLDQPPPRQGNPVGNLWYVGQRWSRQIMMDDWGGAFSGHAACSSYLLYHGMRLP
;
A
#
# COMPACT_ATOMS: atom_id res chain seq x y z
N MET A 1 -4.80 -22.22 -3.62
CA MET A 1 -6.06 -22.85 -4.07
C MET A 1 -7.20 -21.95 -3.64
N ALA A 2 -8.01 -21.45 -4.58
CA ALA A 2 -9.14 -20.58 -4.28
C ALA A 2 -10.08 -21.27 -3.27
N ARG A 3 -10.44 -20.57 -2.19
CA ARG A 3 -11.34 -21.11 -1.17
C ARG A 3 -12.72 -21.29 -1.79
N LYS A 4 -13.22 -22.53 -1.82
CA LYS A 4 -14.59 -22.85 -2.21
C LYS A 4 -15.58 -22.12 -1.30
N VAL A 5 -16.48 -21.34 -1.88
CA VAL A 5 -17.56 -20.65 -1.17
C VAL A 5 -18.65 -21.64 -0.81
N GLU A 6 -19.04 -21.63 0.47
CA GLU A 6 -20.14 -22.41 1.01
C GLU A 6 -21.16 -21.50 1.71
N ILE A 7 -22.44 -21.65 1.34
CA ILE A 7 -23.56 -20.95 1.98
C ILE A 7 -24.26 -21.86 2.99
N SER A 8 -24.80 -21.28 4.05
CA SER A 8 -25.53 -22.03 5.08
C SER A 8 -26.98 -22.31 4.68
N GLU A 9 -27.60 -21.39 3.94
CA GLU A 9 -28.98 -21.44 3.44
C GLU A 9 -29.06 -20.99 1.98
N ALA A 10 -30.20 -21.23 1.32
CA ALA A 10 -30.41 -20.76 -0.05
C ALA A 10 -30.50 -19.22 -0.14
N VAL A 11 -30.06 -18.68 -1.28
CA VAL A 11 -30.00 -17.24 -1.59
C VAL A 11 -30.76 -16.94 -2.88
N GLY A 12 -31.42 -15.79 -2.97
CA GLY A 12 -32.15 -15.29 -4.14
C GLY A 12 -33.67 -15.29 -3.98
N ILE A 13 -34.37 -15.19 -5.11
CA ILE A 13 -35.83 -15.24 -5.20
C ILE A 13 -36.18 -16.29 -6.25
N ARG A 14 -36.65 -17.44 -5.79
CA ARG A 14 -36.97 -18.56 -6.67
C ARG A 14 -38.15 -18.24 -7.57
N ASN A 15 -37.96 -18.44 -8.87
CA ASN A 15 -38.88 -18.14 -9.95
C ASN A 15 -39.44 -16.70 -9.90
N GLY A 16 -38.68 -15.76 -9.32
CA GLY A 16 -39.11 -14.37 -9.16
C GLY A 16 -40.24 -14.14 -8.15
N VAL A 17 -40.74 -15.18 -7.46
CA VAL A 17 -41.92 -15.08 -6.58
C VAL A 17 -41.69 -15.55 -5.16
N ARG A 18 -40.76 -16.49 -4.93
CA ARG A 18 -40.55 -17.10 -3.62
C ARG A 18 -39.20 -16.69 -3.03
N PRO A 19 -39.14 -15.80 -2.03
CA PRO A 19 -37.88 -15.45 -1.39
C PRO A 19 -37.27 -16.66 -0.70
N CYS A 20 -35.97 -16.86 -0.91
CA CYS A 20 -35.16 -17.81 -0.14
C CYS A 20 -34.87 -17.27 1.28
N PRO A 21 -34.28 -18.08 2.18
CA PRO A 21 -33.93 -17.60 3.53
C PRO A 21 -33.02 -16.36 3.54
N ASN A 22 -32.16 -16.19 2.51
CA ASN A 22 -31.40 -14.97 2.28
C ASN A 22 -30.66 -14.47 3.53
N ARG A 23 -29.95 -15.38 4.22
CA ARG A 23 -29.13 -15.01 5.38
C ARG A 23 -28.07 -14.00 4.96
N GLN A 24 -27.85 -12.98 5.79
CA GLN A 24 -26.95 -11.87 5.48
C GLN A 24 -25.54 -12.36 5.11
N SER A 25 -24.96 -13.26 5.90
CA SER A 25 -23.64 -13.84 5.64
C SER A 25 -23.56 -14.67 4.35
N ASP A 26 -24.67 -15.18 3.84
CA ASP A 26 -24.71 -15.94 2.60
C ASP A 26 -24.93 -15.03 1.38
N LEU A 27 -25.70 -13.95 1.54
CA LEU A 27 -25.80 -12.87 0.54
C LEU A 27 -24.43 -12.26 0.25
N GLU A 28 -23.65 -11.94 1.29
CA GLU A 28 -22.30 -11.39 1.17
C GLU A 28 -21.37 -12.33 0.41
N LYS A 29 -21.37 -13.63 0.75
CA LYS A 29 -20.56 -14.62 0.04
C LYS A 29 -20.93 -14.76 -1.43
N ILE A 30 -22.23 -14.71 -1.77
CA ILE A 30 -22.69 -14.83 -3.15
C ILE A 30 -22.36 -13.57 -3.95
N ARG A 31 -22.52 -12.38 -3.34
CA ARG A 31 -22.08 -11.11 -3.89
C ARG A 31 -20.60 -11.15 -4.24
N ASP A 32 -19.76 -11.47 -3.27
CA ASP A 32 -18.31 -11.52 -3.45
C ASP A 32 -17.90 -12.58 -4.50
N LEU A 33 -18.67 -13.67 -4.60
CA LEU A 33 -18.46 -14.69 -5.62
C LEU A 33 -18.85 -14.21 -7.03
N PHE A 34 -19.85 -13.34 -7.19
CA PHE A 34 -20.15 -12.70 -8.47
C PHE A 34 -19.06 -11.72 -8.89
N ASP A 35 -18.52 -10.95 -7.93
CA ASP A 35 -17.43 -10.00 -8.19
C ASP A 35 -16.12 -10.72 -8.58
N ALA A 36 -15.99 -12.01 -8.27
CA ALA A 36 -14.90 -12.86 -8.72
C ALA A 36 -15.10 -13.48 -10.12
N ILE A 37 -16.31 -13.39 -10.70
CA ILE A 37 -16.66 -14.02 -11.97
C ILE A 37 -16.70 -12.96 -13.09
N PRO A 38 -16.02 -13.18 -14.24
CA PRO A 38 -16.08 -12.31 -15.41
C PRO A 38 -17.52 -11.97 -15.85
N THR A 39 -17.73 -10.79 -16.44
CA THR A 39 -19.05 -10.40 -16.92
C THR A 39 -19.51 -11.26 -18.10
N ASP A 40 -18.58 -11.75 -18.95
CA ASP A 40 -18.88 -12.67 -20.06
C ASP A 40 -19.29 -14.08 -19.58
N ALA A 41 -18.96 -14.45 -18.35
CA ALA A 41 -19.42 -15.66 -17.67
C ALA A 41 -20.68 -15.42 -16.81
N GLY A 42 -21.26 -14.22 -16.85
CA GLY A 42 -22.46 -13.84 -16.10
C GLY A 42 -22.20 -13.39 -14.66
N GLY A 43 -20.95 -13.02 -14.32
CA GLY A 43 -20.61 -12.34 -13.07
C GLY A 43 -20.60 -10.82 -13.20
N THR A 44 -19.91 -10.15 -12.28
CA THR A 44 -19.84 -8.68 -12.19
C THR A 44 -18.42 -8.14 -12.15
N ARG A 45 -17.39 -9.00 -12.27
CA ARG A 45 -15.98 -8.60 -12.09
C ARG A 45 -15.55 -7.39 -12.92
N ASP A 46 -15.96 -7.33 -14.18
CA ASP A 46 -15.47 -6.31 -15.12
C ASP A 46 -16.35 -5.04 -15.10
N SER A 47 -17.32 -4.97 -14.18
CA SER A 47 -18.32 -3.91 -14.09
C SER A 47 -18.54 -3.63 -12.61
N ILE A 48 -17.88 -2.60 -12.06
CA ILE A 48 -17.90 -2.29 -10.61
C ILE A 48 -19.32 -2.38 -10.06
N GLY A 49 -19.63 -3.51 -9.43
CA GLY A 49 -20.93 -3.83 -8.88
C GLY A 49 -21.11 -3.02 -7.62
N THR A 50 -21.74 -1.85 -7.72
CA THR A 50 -22.16 -1.13 -6.53
C THR A 50 -23.42 -1.82 -6.01
N TRP A 51 -23.23 -2.90 -5.24
CA TRP A 51 -24.32 -3.63 -4.61
C TRP A 51 -25.00 -2.76 -3.55
N ALA A 52 -26.32 -2.79 -3.48
CA ALA A 52 -27.06 -1.99 -2.51
C ALA A 52 -26.73 -2.41 -1.06
N ALA A 53 -26.50 -1.42 -0.19
CA ALA A 53 -26.32 -1.65 1.25
C ALA A 53 -27.64 -2.02 1.98
N VAL A 54 -28.78 -1.66 1.38
CA VAL A 54 -30.11 -1.98 1.94
C VAL A 54 -30.46 -3.42 1.60
N ARG A 55 -30.54 -4.28 2.62
CA ARG A 55 -30.75 -5.74 2.47
C ARG A 55 -31.88 -6.13 1.50
N GLN A 56 -33.02 -5.45 1.55
CA GLN A 56 -34.14 -5.78 0.66
C GLN A 56 -33.84 -5.49 -0.82
N VAL A 57 -33.07 -4.42 -1.08
CA VAL A 57 -32.61 -4.07 -2.43
C VAL A 57 -31.53 -5.06 -2.87
N LEU A 58 -30.60 -5.40 -1.97
CA LEU A 58 -29.55 -6.38 -2.23
C LEU A 58 -30.11 -7.75 -2.63
N ILE A 59 -31.17 -8.22 -1.97
CA ILE A 59 -31.82 -9.51 -2.31
C ILE A 59 -32.35 -9.48 -3.75
N ALA A 60 -32.98 -8.37 -4.16
CA ALA A 60 -33.51 -8.22 -5.51
C ALA A 60 -32.39 -8.16 -6.56
N GLU A 61 -31.33 -7.39 -6.29
CA GLU A 61 -30.15 -7.29 -7.16
C GLU A 61 -29.45 -8.64 -7.31
N ILE A 62 -29.21 -9.35 -6.19
CA ILE A 62 -28.61 -10.68 -6.22
C ILE A 62 -29.51 -11.67 -6.99
N ALA A 63 -30.83 -11.66 -6.78
CA ALA A 63 -31.74 -12.53 -7.53
C ALA A 63 -31.71 -12.25 -9.05
N ALA A 64 -31.62 -10.98 -9.44
CA ALA A 64 -31.45 -10.59 -10.84
C ALA A 64 -30.11 -11.09 -11.39
N GLN A 65 -29.01 -10.91 -10.66
CA GLN A 65 -27.69 -11.39 -11.09
C GLN A 65 -27.63 -12.92 -11.17
N ILE A 66 -28.27 -13.64 -10.24
CA ILE A 66 -28.39 -15.10 -10.30
C ILE A 66 -29.07 -15.53 -11.61
N THR A 67 -30.13 -14.83 -12.00
CA THR A 67 -30.85 -15.09 -13.25
C THR A 67 -29.94 -14.88 -14.47
N ILE A 68 -29.15 -13.79 -14.48
CA ILE A 68 -28.17 -13.50 -15.54
C ILE A 68 -27.13 -14.61 -15.63
N PHE A 69 -26.53 -14.99 -14.49
CA PHE A 69 -25.53 -16.05 -14.44
C PHE A 69 -26.10 -17.39 -14.89
N GLN A 70 -27.25 -17.80 -14.39
CA GLN A 70 -27.89 -19.05 -14.80
C GLN A 70 -28.18 -19.08 -16.31
N GLY A 71 -28.60 -17.94 -16.88
CA GLY A 71 -28.84 -17.82 -18.32
C GLY A 71 -27.56 -17.89 -19.17
N ALA A 72 -26.43 -17.40 -18.64
CA ALA A 72 -25.13 -17.46 -19.30
C ALA A 72 -24.47 -18.85 -19.23
N GLN A 73 -24.94 -19.73 -18.34
CA GLN A 73 -24.27 -21.00 -18.04
C GLN A 73 -25.04 -22.22 -18.57
N PRO A 74 -24.45 -23.00 -19.49
CA PRO A 74 -25.10 -24.20 -20.03
C PRO A 74 -25.45 -25.22 -18.96
N GLY A 75 -26.70 -25.72 -19.01
CA GLY A 75 -27.19 -26.80 -18.15
C GLY A 75 -27.60 -26.37 -16.73
N LEU A 76 -27.65 -25.06 -16.44
CA LEU A 76 -28.27 -24.55 -15.22
C LEU A 76 -29.76 -24.26 -15.43
N THR A 77 -30.54 -24.42 -14.38
CA THR A 77 -31.94 -23.96 -14.35
C THR A 77 -31.94 -22.47 -14.05
N VAL A 78 -32.66 -21.67 -14.84
CA VAL A 78 -32.85 -20.23 -14.61
C VAL A 78 -34.05 -20.04 -13.69
N ASP A 79 -33.78 -19.95 -12.40
CA ASP A 79 -34.80 -19.80 -11.36
C ASP A 79 -34.52 -18.65 -10.37
N GLY A 80 -33.42 -17.91 -10.54
CA GLY A 80 -33.10 -16.78 -9.66
C GLY A 80 -32.73 -17.17 -8.23
N ALA A 81 -32.41 -18.45 -7.97
CA ALA A 81 -32.00 -18.94 -6.66
C ALA A 81 -30.74 -19.81 -6.69
N ILE A 82 -29.97 -19.76 -5.60
CA ILE A 82 -28.80 -20.60 -5.36
C ILE A 82 -29.05 -21.47 -4.14
N ASP A 83 -29.02 -22.79 -4.36
CA ASP A 83 -29.06 -23.79 -3.30
C ASP A 83 -27.66 -24.16 -2.78
N LYS A 84 -27.56 -24.45 -1.48
CA LYS A 84 -26.30 -24.80 -0.78
C LYS A 84 -25.46 -25.89 -1.47
N SER A 85 -26.11 -26.86 -2.10
CA SER A 85 -25.45 -27.96 -2.82
C SER A 85 -25.81 -27.97 -4.31
N GLY A 86 -26.44 -26.91 -4.79
CA GLY A 86 -26.98 -26.78 -6.14
C GLY A 86 -25.90 -26.69 -7.20
N SER A 87 -26.30 -26.99 -8.44
CA SER A 87 -25.43 -26.90 -9.62
C SER A 87 -24.94 -25.46 -9.86
N THR A 88 -25.77 -24.45 -9.58
CA THR A 88 -25.40 -23.02 -9.70
C THR A 88 -24.18 -22.70 -8.84
N LEU A 89 -24.21 -22.99 -7.53
CA LEU A 89 -23.09 -22.69 -6.63
C LEU A 89 -21.83 -23.49 -7.00
N LYS A 90 -21.98 -24.74 -7.44
CA LYS A 90 -20.85 -25.56 -7.92
C LYS A 90 -20.21 -24.94 -9.16
N ARG A 91 -21.02 -24.45 -10.10
CA ARG A 91 -20.55 -23.80 -11.34
C ARG A 91 -19.85 -22.48 -11.04
N MET A 92 -20.44 -21.63 -10.19
CA MET A 92 -19.83 -20.37 -9.76
C MET A 92 -18.46 -20.60 -9.12
N ASN A 93 -18.37 -21.55 -8.17
CA ASN A 93 -17.10 -21.92 -7.56
C ASN A 93 -16.08 -22.48 -8.57
N ALA A 94 -16.52 -23.28 -9.53
CA ALA A 94 -15.65 -23.84 -10.56
C ALA A 94 -15.10 -22.75 -11.51
N ILE A 95 -15.93 -21.79 -11.90
CA ILE A 95 -15.51 -20.66 -12.73
C ILE A 95 -14.56 -19.76 -11.95
N ALA A 96 -14.94 -19.36 -10.73
CA ALA A 96 -14.08 -18.57 -9.85
C ALA A 96 -12.73 -19.26 -9.59
N ALA A 97 -12.71 -20.60 -9.44
CA ALA A 97 -11.47 -21.37 -9.30
C ALA A 97 -10.65 -21.44 -10.60
N ALA A 98 -11.31 -21.64 -11.75
CA ALA A 98 -10.68 -21.74 -13.07
C ALA A 98 -10.13 -20.40 -13.59
N GLN A 99 -10.68 -19.27 -13.14
CA GLN A 99 -10.17 -17.93 -13.40
C GLN A 99 -8.84 -17.66 -12.67
N GLY A 100 -8.24 -18.65 -12.02
CA GLY A 100 -7.08 -18.47 -11.16
C GLY A 100 -7.48 -17.57 -10.02
N GLY A 101 -8.30 -18.10 -9.10
CA GLY A 101 -9.03 -17.35 -8.08
C GLY A 101 -8.42 -16.00 -7.75
N VAL A 102 -9.16 -14.93 -8.05
CA VAL A 102 -8.94 -13.65 -7.38
C VAL A 102 -9.08 -13.96 -5.92
N THR A 103 -7.96 -14.24 -5.30
CA THR A 103 -7.90 -14.58 -3.91
C THR A 103 -8.05 -13.21 -3.28
N MET A 104 -9.28 -12.85 -2.90
CA MET A 104 -9.59 -11.49 -2.44
C MET A 104 -8.53 -11.07 -1.46
N ILE A 105 -7.86 -9.96 -1.76
CA ILE A 105 -6.87 -9.41 -0.86
C ILE A 105 -7.63 -8.95 0.37
N THR A 106 -7.36 -9.58 1.50
CA THR A 106 -7.93 -9.19 2.78
C THR A 106 -6.84 -8.68 3.68
N ALA A 107 -7.18 -7.73 4.55
CA ALA A 107 -6.22 -7.16 5.48
C ALA A 107 -6.81 -7.06 6.88
N THR A 108 -5.93 -7.08 7.89
CA THR A 108 -6.28 -6.90 9.30
C THR A 108 -5.21 -6.07 9.99
N VAL A 109 -5.61 -5.22 10.92
CA VAL A 109 -4.66 -4.49 11.76
C VAL A 109 -4.12 -5.43 12.85
N SER A 110 -2.80 -5.47 12.99
CA SER A 110 -2.10 -6.12 14.08
C SER A 110 -1.67 -5.08 15.11
N HIS A 111 -2.15 -5.22 16.33
CA HIS A 111 -1.77 -4.37 17.47
C HIS A 111 -0.55 -4.90 18.24
N ASP A 112 0.03 -6.01 17.82
CA ASP A 112 1.17 -6.64 18.47
C ASP A 112 2.49 -5.97 18.04
N VAL A 113 2.64 -4.70 18.41
CA VAL A 113 3.77 -3.83 18.03
C VAL A 113 4.63 -3.42 19.23
N ALA A 114 4.34 -3.94 20.43
CA ALA A 114 5.14 -3.68 21.62
C ALA A 114 6.63 -4.03 21.36
N PRO A 115 7.58 -3.22 21.85
CA PRO A 115 7.43 -2.11 22.82
C PRO A 115 7.10 -0.74 22.19
N TYR A 116 6.78 -0.69 20.90
CA TYR A 116 6.58 0.57 20.17
C TYR A 116 5.13 1.05 20.25
N SER A 117 4.94 2.37 20.12
CA SER A 117 3.60 2.98 20.12
C SER A 117 3.02 3.13 18.70
N GLU A 118 1.72 2.91 18.57
CA GLU A 118 0.92 3.18 17.36
C GLU A 118 0.54 4.67 17.20
N THR A 119 0.71 5.46 18.25
CA THR A 119 0.42 6.90 18.26
C THR A 119 1.62 7.68 18.79
N GLY A 120 1.78 8.91 18.33
CA GLY A 120 2.79 9.83 18.84
C GLY A 120 2.29 11.26 18.77
N SER A 121 2.62 12.08 19.77
CA SER A 121 2.23 13.48 19.84
C SER A 121 3.40 14.38 20.25
N ASP A 122 3.45 15.59 19.70
CA ASP A 122 4.44 16.64 20.02
C ASP A 122 5.91 16.17 19.92
N ILE A 123 6.19 15.23 19.03
CA ILE A 123 7.54 14.72 18.84
C ILE A 123 8.34 15.77 18.07
N SER A 124 9.42 16.28 18.67
CA SER A 124 10.36 17.16 17.98
C SER A 124 11.06 16.38 16.86
N PHE A 125 11.04 16.92 15.65
CA PHE A 125 11.70 16.34 14.49
C PHE A 125 12.58 17.37 13.78
N THR A 126 13.69 16.88 13.23
CA THR A 126 14.69 17.62 12.46
C THR A 126 14.57 17.22 10.99
N ALA A 127 14.25 18.15 10.09
CA ALA A 127 14.26 17.93 8.64
C ALA A 127 15.19 18.92 7.94
N ILE A 128 15.54 18.67 6.67
CA ILE A 128 16.21 19.66 5.84
C ILE A 128 15.21 20.66 5.27
N ASP A 129 15.54 21.94 5.34
CA ASP A 129 14.85 23.01 4.63
C ASP A 129 15.00 22.82 3.12
N SER A 130 13.89 22.49 2.45
CA SER A 130 13.83 22.31 1.00
C SER A 130 14.32 23.52 0.20
N PHE A 131 14.23 24.75 0.73
CA PHE A 131 14.76 25.95 0.06
C PHE A 131 16.28 25.98 -0.01
N THR A 132 16.95 25.20 0.84
CA THR A 132 18.42 25.06 0.81
C THR A 132 18.89 23.91 -0.06
N MET A 133 17.98 23.12 -0.62
CA MET A 133 18.35 21.99 -1.48
C MET A 133 18.97 22.44 -2.81
N PRO A 134 18.43 23.46 -3.51
CA PRO A 134 19.11 24.02 -4.68
C PRO A 134 20.43 24.71 -4.30
N GLY A 135 21.40 24.65 -5.20
CA GLY A 135 22.69 25.33 -5.02
C GLY A 135 23.75 24.50 -4.26
N ARG A 136 24.76 25.21 -3.73
CA ARG A 136 26.00 24.59 -3.18
C ARG A 136 26.26 24.87 -1.70
N GLY A 137 25.46 25.74 -1.09
CA GLY A 137 25.64 26.09 0.32
C GLY A 137 25.26 24.94 1.25
N PRO A 138 25.61 25.06 2.56
CA PRO A 138 25.20 24.10 3.58
C PRO A 138 23.69 23.91 3.64
N LEU A 139 23.25 22.68 3.92
CA LEU A 139 21.86 22.36 4.18
C LEU A 139 21.45 22.91 5.54
N LYS A 140 20.28 23.56 5.59
CA LYS A 140 19.70 24.07 6.85
C LYS A 140 18.70 23.06 7.40
N ILE A 141 18.65 22.99 8.73
CA ILE A 141 17.66 22.21 9.45
C ILE A 141 16.44 23.08 9.73
N ILE A 142 15.26 22.48 9.59
CA ILE A 142 14.03 22.92 10.25
C ILE A 142 13.71 21.95 11.40
N ARG A 143 13.20 22.50 12.51
CA ARG A 143 12.67 21.70 13.61
C ARG A 143 11.17 21.94 13.71
N ASP A 144 10.40 20.87 13.71
CA ASP A 144 8.95 20.94 13.80
C ASP A 144 8.41 19.92 14.80
N ARG A 145 7.21 20.19 15.30
CA ARG A 145 6.45 19.22 16.11
C ARG A 145 5.47 18.51 15.21
N TRP A 146 5.41 17.20 15.35
CA TRP A 146 4.47 16.41 14.59
C TRP A 146 3.81 15.36 15.48
N SER A 147 2.64 14.93 15.03
CA SER A 147 1.81 13.94 15.68
C SER A 147 1.31 12.97 14.62
N TYR A 148 1.15 11.70 14.97
CA TYR A 148 0.82 10.66 14.01
C TYR A 148 -0.02 9.54 14.61
N VAL A 149 -0.69 8.83 13.70
CA VAL A 149 -1.26 7.52 13.96
C VAL A 149 -0.68 6.56 12.93
N ARG A 150 -0.21 5.40 13.37
CA ARG A 150 0.31 4.35 12.51
C ARG A 150 -0.28 2.99 12.86
N ARG A 151 -0.35 2.12 11.87
CA ARG A 151 -0.83 0.74 11.98
C ARG A 151 0.17 -0.21 11.36
N LEU A 152 0.30 -1.39 11.96
CA LEU A 152 0.85 -2.56 11.29
C LEU A 152 -0.33 -3.34 10.72
N VAL A 153 -0.31 -3.61 9.43
CA VAL A 153 -1.38 -4.28 8.71
C VAL A 153 -0.87 -5.60 8.15
N ARG A 154 -1.55 -6.69 8.48
CA ARG A 154 -1.34 -8.00 7.87
C ARG A 154 -2.27 -8.16 6.67
N VAL A 155 -1.72 -8.58 5.55
CA VAL A 155 -2.43 -8.90 4.32
C VAL A 155 -2.38 -10.40 4.07
N GLU A 156 -3.52 -10.98 3.73
CA GLU A 156 -3.61 -12.33 3.20
C GLU A 156 -3.81 -12.26 1.69
N ASN A 157 -3.38 -13.32 1.00
CA ASN A 157 -3.55 -13.46 -0.45
C ASN A 157 -2.77 -12.43 -1.29
N CYS A 158 -1.68 -11.92 -0.72
CA CYS A 158 -0.63 -11.20 -1.42
C CYS A 158 0.73 -11.79 -0.97
N SER A 159 1.70 -11.78 -1.88
CA SER A 159 3.08 -12.18 -1.64
C SER A 159 3.68 -11.41 -0.47
N ILE A 160 3.44 -10.09 -0.42
CA ILE A 160 3.83 -9.24 0.70
C ILE A 160 2.70 -9.30 1.73
N LYS A 161 3.04 -9.75 2.95
CA LYS A 161 2.05 -9.97 4.02
C LYS A 161 1.95 -8.83 5.01
N TRP A 162 2.91 -7.92 5.06
CA TRP A 162 2.99 -6.94 6.13
C TRP A 162 3.22 -5.54 5.59
N PHE A 163 2.44 -4.59 6.08
CA PHE A 163 2.48 -3.19 5.67
C PHE A 163 2.45 -2.27 6.87
N GLY A 164 3.27 -1.23 6.85
CA GLY A 164 3.17 -0.10 7.76
C GLY A 164 2.31 0.97 7.12
N VAL A 165 1.30 1.47 7.82
CA VAL A 165 0.49 2.61 7.37
C VAL A 165 0.64 3.74 8.36
N LEU A 166 0.85 4.98 7.91
CA LEU A 166 0.90 6.15 8.78
C LEU A 166 0.09 7.31 8.23
N PHE A 167 -0.66 7.93 9.13
CA PHE A 167 -1.46 9.12 8.95
C PHE A 167 -0.89 10.27 9.79
N ASN A 168 -1.01 11.50 9.27
CA ASN A 168 -0.78 12.68 10.08
C ASN A 168 -1.88 12.80 11.16
N ALA A 169 -1.57 13.32 12.33
CA ALA A 169 -2.56 13.50 13.40
C ALA A 169 -2.38 14.80 14.20
N PRO A 170 -2.36 15.98 13.54
CA PRO A 170 -2.12 17.25 14.22
C PRO A 170 -3.19 17.49 15.29
N GLY A 171 -2.78 17.90 16.48
CA GLY A 171 -3.68 18.06 17.62
C GLY A 171 -4.35 16.75 18.11
N GLY A 172 -3.81 15.59 17.73
CA GLY A 172 -4.30 14.27 18.14
C GLY A 172 -5.46 13.72 17.29
N THR A 173 -5.89 14.45 16.25
CA THR A 173 -6.95 13.98 15.34
C THR A 173 -6.34 13.50 14.04
N ALA A 174 -6.59 12.24 13.67
CA ALA A 174 -6.05 11.65 12.45
C ALA A 174 -6.58 12.35 11.19
N GLN A 175 -5.69 12.55 10.23
CA GLN A 175 -5.95 13.07 8.88
C GLN A 175 -5.48 12.02 7.88
N PHE A 176 -6.43 11.46 7.13
CA PHE A 176 -6.21 10.18 6.46
C PHE A 176 -5.48 10.25 5.11
N GLY A 177 -5.19 11.44 4.58
CA GLY A 177 -4.58 11.58 3.26
C GLY A 177 -5.54 11.17 2.13
N SER A 178 -5.31 11.60 0.89
CA SER A 178 -5.99 11.04 -0.29
C SER A 178 -5.03 10.33 -1.26
N VAL A 179 -3.72 10.52 -1.08
CA VAL A 179 -2.71 9.99 -2.00
C VAL A 179 -1.72 9.06 -1.29
N PRO A 180 -1.60 7.78 -1.68
CA PRO A 180 -0.57 6.90 -1.15
C PRO A 180 0.84 7.34 -1.50
N HIS A 181 1.72 7.30 -0.52
CA HIS A 181 3.16 7.35 -0.69
C HIS A 181 3.77 6.00 -0.30
N ILE A 182 4.17 5.23 -1.30
CA ILE A 182 4.72 3.88 -1.12
C ILE A 182 6.24 3.96 -0.91
N TYR A 183 6.71 3.59 0.29
CA TYR A 183 8.12 3.63 0.66
C TYR A 183 8.75 2.23 0.69
N PHE A 184 9.79 2.01 -0.11
CA PHE A 184 10.55 0.77 -0.20
C PHE A 184 11.80 0.83 0.71
N THR A 185 11.85 -0.06 1.70
CA THR A 185 12.93 -0.12 2.69
C THR A 185 14.24 -0.69 2.11
N PRO A 186 15.41 -0.46 2.72
CA PRO A 186 16.62 -1.20 2.38
C PRO A 186 16.45 -2.72 2.50
N HIS A 187 17.47 -3.47 2.03
CA HIS A 187 17.47 -4.93 2.13
C HIS A 187 17.30 -5.36 3.61
N PRO A 188 16.28 -6.17 3.97
CA PRO A 188 15.95 -6.46 5.38
C PRO A 188 17.13 -7.01 6.21
N SER A 189 17.98 -7.86 5.62
CA SER A 189 19.18 -8.38 6.30
C SER A 189 20.18 -7.32 6.76
N GLN A 190 20.16 -6.09 6.21
CA GLN A 190 20.99 -4.99 6.72
C GLN A 190 20.60 -4.60 8.15
N GLY A 191 19.34 -4.82 8.53
CA GLY A 191 18.84 -4.66 9.90
C GLY A 191 18.73 -5.98 10.66
N HIS A 192 19.35 -7.07 10.18
CA HIS A 192 19.27 -8.42 10.75
C HIS A 192 17.84 -9.02 10.75
N TYR A 193 16.98 -8.58 9.84
CA TYR A 193 15.64 -9.14 9.66
C TYR A 193 15.68 -10.26 8.62
N TYR A 194 15.59 -11.51 9.09
CA TYR A 194 15.66 -12.71 8.25
C TYR A 194 14.28 -13.31 7.99
N ASP A 195 14.15 -14.05 6.90
CA ASP A 195 12.87 -14.64 6.45
C ASP A 195 12.22 -15.55 7.51
N PRO A 196 12.99 -16.35 8.28
CA PRO A 196 12.44 -17.00 9.47
C PRO A 196 11.91 -15.95 10.47
N GLY A 197 10.61 -16.02 10.76
CA GLY A 197 9.93 -15.07 11.64
C GLY A 197 9.18 -13.94 10.90
N TYR A 198 9.30 -13.84 9.57
CA TYR A 198 8.51 -12.89 8.78
C TYR A 198 7.00 -13.09 8.97
N ASP A 199 6.54 -14.34 8.99
CA ASP A 199 5.10 -14.63 9.10
C ASP A 199 4.52 -14.21 10.46
N SER A 200 5.27 -14.26 11.56
CA SER A 200 4.81 -13.76 12.86
C SER A 200 5.11 -12.28 13.08
N PHE A 201 6.03 -11.70 12.30
CA PHE A 201 6.51 -10.32 12.36
C PHE A 201 7.12 -9.88 13.71
N THR A 202 7.31 -10.81 14.64
CA THR A 202 7.80 -10.54 16.00
C THR A 202 9.20 -9.93 16.01
N THR A 203 10.14 -10.53 15.28
CA THR A 203 11.52 -10.03 15.13
C THR A 203 11.62 -8.84 14.17
N TRP A 204 10.54 -8.51 13.46
CA TRP A 204 10.48 -7.46 12.44
C TRP A 204 9.86 -6.15 12.96
N ARG A 205 9.31 -6.10 14.18
CA ARG A 205 8.62 -4.90 14.73
C ARG A 205 9.48 -3.65 14.73
N LYS A 206 10.79 -3.80 14.97
CA LYS A 206 11.71 -2.66 14.91
C LYS A 206 11.81 -2.07 13.50
N LEU A 207 11.75 -2.91 12.45
CA LEU A 207 11.69 -2.44 11.08
C LEU A 207 10.44 -1.58 10.84
N TRP A 208 9.29 -2.04 11.34
CA TRP A 208 8.06 -1.24 11.30
C TRP A 208 8.22 0.08 12.04
N HIS A 209 8.80 0.08 13.23
CA HIS A 209 9.05 1.28 14.00
C HIS A 209 9.92 2.28 13.24
N ASP A 210 11.09 1.83 12.77
CA ASP A 210 12.10 2.66 12.11
C ASP A 210 11.52 3.31 10.84
N TYR A 211 10.82 2.53 10.00
CA TYR A 211 10.36 2.98 8.68
C TYR A 211 8.95 3.57 8.64
N THR A 212 8.17 3.46 9.71
CA THR A 212 7.01 4.34 9.89
C THR A 212 7.41 5.64 10.60
N GLN A 213 8.44 5.65 11.44
CA GLN A 213 8.87 6.87 12.13
C GLN A 213 9.65 7.80 11.20
N ALA A 214 10.76 7.35 10.60
CA ALA A 214 11.69 8.23 9.90
C ALA A 214 11.19 8.73 8.53
N PRO A 215 10.58 7.89 7.69
CA PRO A 215 9.85 8.36 6.51
C PRO A 215 8.54 9.09 6.86
N GLY A 216 7.80 8.60 7.85
CA GLY A 216 6.50 9.18 8.23
C GLY A 216 6.59 10.63 8.66
N ARG A 217 7.56 10.96 9.52
CA ARG A 217 7.82 12.35 9.93
C ARG A 217 8.13 13.28 8.75
N GLN A 218 8.84 12.80 7.72
CA GLN A 218 9.18 13.61 6.55
C GLN A 218 7.96 13.88 5.67
N ILE A 219 7.06 12.91 5.51
CA ILE A 219 5.80 13.08 4.78
C ILE A 219 4.89 14.05 5.52
N VAL A 220 4.74 13.88 6.84
CA VAL A 220 3.94 14.75 7.69
C VAL A 220 4.47 16.19 7.66
N THR A 221 5.78 16.38 7.82
CA THR A 221 6.42 17.71 7.84
C THR A 221 6.27 18.44 6.49
N ALA A 222 6.14 17.69 5.39
CA ALA A 222 5.87 18.31 4.10
C ALA A 222 4.45 18.89 3.96
N GLY A 223 3.55 18.63 4.92
CA GLY A 223 2.19 19.15 4.94
C GLY A 223 1.37 18.72 3.71
N LYS A 224 1.65 17.54 3.17
CA LYS A 224 0.96 17.00 1.99
C LYS A 224 -0.19 16.08 2.40
N ASP A 225 -1.20 16.04 1.55
CA ASP A 225 -2.37 15.17 1.69
C ASP A 225 -2.02 13.71 1.30
N GLN A 226 -1.10 13.11 2.05
CA GLN A 226 -0.53 11.80 1.76
C GLN A 226 -0.64 10.84 2.94
N VAL A 227 -0.85 9.57 2.61
CA VAL A 227 -0.74 8.44 3.54
C VAL A 227 0.55 7.68 3.24
N LEU A 228 1.40 7.47 4.25
CA LEU A 228 2.57 6.62 4.08
C LEU A 228 2.14 5.15 4.07
N VAL A 229 2.63 4.39 3.10
CA VAL A 229 2.45 2.94 2.99
C VAL A 229 3.82 2.29 2.82
N VAL A 230 4.19 1.40 3.74
CA VAL A 230 5.50 0.73 3.76
C VAL A 230 5.30 -0.78 3.56
N PRO A 231 5.47 -1.34 2.35
CA PRO A 231 5.52 -2.78 2.17
C PRO A 231 6.78 -3.36 2.85
N PHE A 232 6.60 -4.31 3.78
CA PHE A 232 7.70 -5.08 4.35
C PHE A 232 7.83 -6.40 3.61
N TYR A 233 8.82 -6.52 2.74
CA TYR A 233 9.13 -7.73 1.98
C TYR A 233 10.27 -8.52 2.63
N THR A 234 10.32 -9.83 2.33
CA THR A 234 11.38 -10.73 2.76
C THR A 234 12.69 -10.50 2.01
N ASN A 235 13.78 -11.11 2.49
CA ASN A 235 15.05 -11.14 1.78
C ASN A 235 14.91 -11.91 0.45
N ALA A 236 14.15 -13.00 0.44
CA ALA A 236 13.83 -13.73 -0.79
C ALA A 236 13.09 -12.84 -1.80
N GLN A 237 12.13 -12.01 -1.37
CA GLN A 237 11.39 -11.09 -2.24
C GLN A 237 12.25 -9.92 -2.73
N HIS A 238 13.14 -9.39 -1.89
CA HIS A 238 14.09 -8.36 -2.31
C HIS A 238 14.96 -8.83 -3.50
N ARG A 239 15.37 -10.11 -3.50
CA ARG A 239 16.23 -10.70 -4.54
C ARG A 239 15.48 -11.33 -5.71
N GLY A 240 14.41 -12.06 -5.41
CA GLY A 240 13.64 -12.88 -6.35
C GLY A 240 12.37 -12.21 -6.88
N GLY A 241 12.04 -11.05 -6.34
CA GLY A 241 10.98 -10.17 -6.80
C GLY A 241 9.75 -10.10 -5.90
N LEU A 242 8.93 -9.08 -6.14
CA LEU A 242 7.76 -8.77 -5.32
C LEU A 242 6.55 -9.69 -5.56
N GLY A 243 6.62 -10.64 -6.50
CA GLY A 243 5.56 -11.64 -6.71
C GLY A 243 4.23 -11.03 -7.19
N ASP A 244 3.11 -11.59 -6.74
CA ASP A 244 1.77 -11.16 -7.13
C ASP A 244 1.38 -9.75 -6.65
N PHE A 245 2.12 -9.18 -5.68
CA PHE A 245 2.00 -7.77 -5.32
C PHE A 245 2.13 -6.86 -6.54
N LEU A 246 2.99 -7.17 -7.51
CA LEU A 246 3.16 -6.34 -8.72
C LEU A 246 1.89 -6.22 -9.55
N GLN A 247 1.07 -7.27 -9.59
CA GLN A 247 -0.18 -7.27 -10.35
C GLN A 247 -1.34 -6.72 -9.53
N ASN A 248 -1.31 -6.93 -8.21
CA ASN A 248 -2.41 -6.60 -7.32
C ASN A 248 -2.14 -5.40 -6.40
N TRP A 249 -1.10 -4.61 -6.67
CA TRP A 249 -0.62 -3.57 -5.76
C TRP A 249 -1.70 -2.52 -5.46
N GLN A 250 -2.49 -2.12 -6.46
CA GLN A 250 -3.48 -1.05 -6.30
C GLN A 250 -4.59 -1.51 -5.34
N GLU A 251 -5.08 -2.73 -5.55
CA GLU A 251 -6.06 -3.35 -4.65
C GLU A 251 -5.46 -3.60 -3.26
N THR A 252 -4.20 -4.04 -3.19
CA THR A 252 -3.51 -4.27 -1.91
C THR A 252 -3.40 -2.98 -1.11
N VAL A 253 -2.94 -1.90 -1.73
CA VAL A 253 -2.78 -0.59 -1.09
C VAL A 253 -4.14 -0.02 -0.69
N SER A 254 -5.16 -0.12 -1.55
CA SER A 254 -6.54 0.27 -1.23
C SER A 254 -7.05 -0.44 0.02
N THR A 255 -6.93 -1.76 0.08
CA THR A 255 -7.39 -2.58 1.21
C THR A 255 -6.59 -2.28 2.49
N VAL A 256 -5.26 -2.18 2.39
CA VAL A 256 -4.38 -1.87 3.53
C VAL A 256 -4.69 -0.52 4.14
N VAL A 257 -4.88 0.51 3.31
CA VAL A 257 -5.21 1.86 3.80
C VAL A 257 -6.63 1.89 4.37
N THR A 258 -7.60 1.24 3.71
CA THR A 258 -8.99 1.15 4.20
C THR A 258 -9.04 0.57 5.62
N VAL A 259 -8.46 -0.61 5.86
CA VAL A 259 -8.50 -1.23 7.20
C VAL A 259 -7.74 -0.41 8.26
N ALA A 260 -6.69 0.30 7.84
CA ALA A 260 -5.95 1.18 8.73
C ALA A 260 -6.80 2.40 9.13
N ILE A 261 -7.53 3.02 8.18
CA ILE A 261 -8.46 4.11 8.45
C ILE A 261 -9.61 3.64 9.34
N ASP A 262 -10.25 2.51 8.99
CA ASP A 262 -11.40 1.98 9.74
C ASP A 262 -11.05 1.64 11.20
N SER A 263 -9.80 1.23 11.45
CA SER A 263 -9.30 0.97 12.81
C SER A 263 -9.08 2.23 13.66
N VAL A 264 -9.16 3.41 13.04
CA VAL A 264 -9.03 4.72 13.70
C VAL A 264 -10.40 5.39 13.76
N ASP A 265 -11.10 5.44 12.62
CA ASP A 265 -12.43 5.99 12.45
C ASP A 265 -13.16 5.24 11.33
N ALA A 266 -14.03 4.30 11.72
CA ALA A 266 -14.85 3.50 10.80
C ALA A 266 -15.90 4.31 10.02
N THR A 267 -16.05 5.61 10.30
CA THR A 267 -16.99 6.51 9.60
C THR A 267 -16.30 7.45 8.62
N ALA A 268 -14.96 7.47 8.61
CA ALA A 268 -14.18 8.38 7.78
C ALA A 268 -14.32 8.08 6.28
N LEU A 269 -14.55 6.81 5.91
CA LEU A 269 -14.78 6.38 4.55
C LEU A 269 -16.26 6.04 4.34
N ARG A 270 -16.76 6.32 3.13
CA ARG A 270 -18.10 5.87 2.71
C ARG A 270 -18.12 4.40 2.26
N GLY A 271 -16.95 3.80 2.11
CA GLY A 271 -16.76 2.46 1.57
C GLY A 271 -15.29 2.07 1.68
N ARG A 272 -14.55 2.22 0.58
CA ARG A 272 -13.10 1.93 0.54
C ARG A 272 -12.27 3.17 0.24
N PHE A 273 -10.99 3.12 0.59
CA PHE A 273 -10.02 4.12 0.19
C PHE A 273 -9.75 4.01 -1.32
N GLU A 274 -10.01 5.08 -2.06
CA GLU A 274 -9.78 5.12 -3.50
C GLU A 274 -8.75 6.19 -3.86
N PHE A 275 -7.90 5.87 -4.82
CA PHE A 275 -6.86 6.76 -5.30
C PHE A 275 -6.56 6.48 -6.78
N ASN A 276 -6.17 7.53 -7.50
CA ASN A 276 -5.81 7.47 -8.92
C ASN A 276 -4.36 7.92 -9.18
N GLU A 277 -3.65 8.34 -8.14
CA GLU A 277 -2.24 8.71 -8.20
C GLU A 277 -1.48 8.18 -6.98
N ILE A 278 -0.16 8.04 -7.12
CA ILE A 278 0.75 7.68 -6.03
C ILE A 278 2.05 8.47 -6.08
N TYR A 279 2.70 8.55 -4.92
CA TYR A 279 4.13 8.84 -4.80
C TYR A 279 4.85 7.55 -4.42
N SER A 280 6.11 7.40 -4.83
CA SER A 280 6.91 6.27 -4.37
C SER A 280 8.35 6.67 -4.09
N SER A 281 8.94 6.04 -3.08
CA SER A 281 10.30 6.32 -2.68
C SER A 281 11.08 5.09 -2.24
N SER A 282 12.40 5.14 -2.35
CA SER A 282 13.33 4.12 -1.85
C SER A 282 14.48 4.75 -1.08
N PHE A 283 15.14 3.93 -0.28
CA PHE A 283 16.42 4.25 0.33
C PHE A 283 17.41 3.09 0.21
N SER A 284 18.68 3.38 -0.07
CA SER A 284 19.75 2.36 -0.17
C SER A 284 19.32 1.24 -1.14
N ASP A 285 19.60 -0.02 -0.81
CA ASP A 285 19.22 -1.21 -1.61
C ASP A 285 17.69 -1.37 -1.82
N GLY A 286 16.84 -0.54 -1.21
CA GLY A 286 15.41 -0.46 -1.50
C GLY A 286 15.10 -0.04 -2.94
N TRP A 287 16.07 0.52 -3.67
CA TRP A 287 15.92 0.84 -5.09
C TRP A 287 15.62 -0.40 -5.95
N ILE A 288 16.05 -1.60 -5.55
CA ILE A 288 15.84 -2.85 -6.30
C ILE A 288 14.34 -3.20 -6.39
N PRO A 289 13.62 -3.40 -5.26
CA PRO A 289 12.18 -3.65 -5.30
C PRO A 289 11.40 -2.44 -5.79
N HIS A 290 11.86 -1.22 -5.54
CA HIS A 290 11.21 -0.01 -6.05
C HIS A 290 11.28 0.08 -7.58
N ARG A 291 12.44 -0.23 -8.18
CA ARG A 291 12.59 -0.35 -9.64
C ARG A 291 11.62 -1.39 -10.16
N GLN A 292 11.61 -2.58 -9.57
CA GLN A 292 10.73 -3.65 -10.01
C GLN A 292 9.26 -3.23 -9.98
N PHE A 293 8.82 -2.62 -8.88
CA PHE A 293 7.48 -2.06 -8.75
C PHE A 293 7.16 -1.09 -9.89
N GLN A 294 8.08 -0.16 -10.17
CA GLN A 294 7.92 0.83 -11.23
C GLN A 294 8.03 0.26 -12.66
N THR A 295 8.72 -0.85 -12.89
CA THR A 295 8.92 -1.39 -14.25
C THR A 295 8.02 -2.56 -14.59
N GLU A 296 7.61 -3.35 -13.60
CA GLU A 296 6.87 -4.59 -13.77
C GLU A 296 5.47 -4.54 -13.14
N GLY A 297 5.20 -3.55 -12.27
CA GLY A 297 3.89 -3.38 -11.66
C GLY A 297 2.83 -2.89 -12.64
N SER A 298 1.66 -3.53 -12.64
CA SER A 298 0.57 -3.21 -13.56
C SER A 298 0.05 -1.79 -13.33
N GLY A 299 0.13 -0.91 -14.32
CA GLY A 299 -0.41 0.45 -14.20
C GLY A 299 0.39 1.41 -13.29
N VAL A 300 1.49 0.96 -12.68
CA VAL A 300 2.24 1.75 -11.68
C VAL A 300 2.81 3.04 -12.28
N GLN A 301 3.43 2.98 -13.46
CA GLN A 301 4.07 4.16 -14.07
C GLN A 301 3.06 5.26 -14.43
N GLN A 302 1.85 4.84 -14.83
CA GLN A 302 0.75 5.73 -15.18
C GLN A 302 0.26 6.49 -13.94
N MET A 303 0.10 5.78 -12.81
CA MET A 303 -0.37 6.36 -11.55
C MET A 303 0.72 7.09 -10.77
N THR A 304 2.00 6.80 -11.01
CA THR A 304 3.09 7.43 -10.25
C THR A 304 3.26 8.89 -10.67
N THR A 305 2.99 9.80 -9.75
CA THR A 305 3.20 11.24 -9.90
C THR A 305 4.67 11.61 -9.72
N ARG A 306 5.37 10.94 -8.80
CA ARG A 306 6.79 11.17 -8.55
C ARG A 306 7.49 9.97 -7.93
N ILE A 307 8.75 9.79 -8.34
CA ILE A 307 9.65 8.77 -7.83
C ILE A 307 10.78 9.46 -7.07
N ILE A 308 11.12 8.98 -5.87
CA ILE A 308 12.20 9.55 -5.07
C ILE A 308 13.18 8.44 -4.70
N ASP A 309 14.46 8.61 -5.03
CA ASP A 309 15.50 7.66 -4.63
C ASP A 309 16.46 8.36 -3.67
N LEU A 310 16.33 8.03 -2.38
CA LEU A 310 17.17 8.55 -1.31
C LEU A 310 18.48 7.76 -1.26
N ASP A 311 19.58 8.49 -1.29
CA ASP A 311 20.90 7.89 -1.45
C ASP A 311 20.95 6.97 -2.68
N GLY A 312 20.80 7.63 -3.82
CA GLY A 312 20.55 7.12 -5.14
C GLY A 312 21.59 6.18 -5.66
N GLN A 313 21.63 4.99 -5.10
CA GLN A 313 22.43 3.85 -5.54
C GLN A 313 21.96 3.35 -6.92
N ALA A 314 20.82 3.86 -7.43
CA ALA A 314 20.58 3.90 -8.86
C ALA A 314 21.73 4.53 -9.67
N ALA A 315 22.64 5.28 -9.06
CA ALA A 315 23.80 5.94 -9.68
C ALA A 315 25.15 5.25 -9.47
N HIS A 316 25.18 4.14 -8.74
CA HIS A 316 26.39 3.36 -8.58
C HIS A 316 26.30 2.10 -9.46
N PRO A 317 27.34 1.81 -10.26
CA PRO A 317 27.39 0.58 -11.04
C PRO A 317 27.07 -0.65 -10.17
N PRO A 318 26.27 -1.61 -10.67
CA PRO A 318 25.79 -1.68 -12.06
C PRO A 318 24.44 -0.99 -12.31
N SER A 319 23.87 -0.24 -11.36
CA SER A 319 22.54 0.35 -11.57
C SER A 319 22.60 1.58 -12.48
N HIS A 320 21.68 1.61 -13.45
CA HIS A 320 21.47 2.72 -14.39
C HIS A 320 20.01 3.21 -14.35
N TRP A 321 19.26 2.87 -13.30
CA TRP A 321 17.84 3.20 -13.25
C TRP A 321 17.63 4.72 -13.13
N ARG A 322 16.97 5.31 -14.12
CA ARG A 322 16.70 6.76 -14.21
C ARG A 322 15.28 7.00 -14.68
N PRO A 323 14.27 6.87 -13.80
CA PRO A 323 12.89 7.14 -14.17
C PRO A 323 12.70 8.61 -14.58
N ALA A 324 11.87 8.88 -15.59
CA ALA A 324 11.62 10.25 -16.06
C ALA A 324 11.01 11.17 -14.98
N LYS A 325 10.20 10.62 -14.07
CA LYS A 325 9.55 11.36 -12.97
C LYS A 325 10.34 11.34 -11.66
N SER A 326 11.63 11.03 -11.72
CA SER A 326 12.42 10.81 -10.51
C SER A 326 13.08 12.06 -9.96
N ILE A 327 13.37 12.01 -8.67
CA ILE A 327 14.32 12.83 -7.95
C ILE A 327 15.32 11.85 -7.35
N VAL A 328 16.60 11.96 -7.71
CA VAL A 328 17.64 11.05 -7.23
C VAL A 328 18.62 11.85 -6.39
N TYR A 329 18.71 11.52 -5.09
CA TYR A 329 19.68 12.15 -4.20
C TYR A 329 21.03 11.46 -4.28
N LEU A 330 22.12 12.21 -4.26
CA LEU A 330 23.46 11.66 -4.31
C LEU A 330 24.25 12.20 -3.11
N ASP A 331 24.81 11.29 -2.29
CA ASP A 331 25.79 11.64 -1.26
C ASP A 331 27.16 11.97 -1.88
N GLN A 332 27.14 12.87 -2.85
CA GLN A 332 28.30 13.38 -3.57
C GLN A 332 28.27 14.91 -3.59
N PRO A 333 29.44 15.57 -3.68
CA PRO A 333 29.50 17.02 -3.80
C PRO A 333 28.79 17.51 -5.08
N PRO A 334 28.13 18.68 -5.05
CA PRO A 334 27.59 19.30 -6.25
C PRO A 334 28.62 19.49 -7.36
N PRO A 335 28.27 19.24 -8.64
CA PRO A 335 29.15 19.56 -9.74
C PRO A 335 29.33 21.07 -9.91
N ARG A 336 30.43 21.46 -10.58
CA ARG A 336 30.80 22.87 -10.84
C ARG A 336 29.79 23.65 -11.69
N GLN A 337 28.82 23.00 -12.32
CA GLN A 337 27.84 23.65 -13.19
C GLN A 337 26.52 24.01 -12.49
N GLY A 338 26.20 23.41 -11.33
CA GLY A 338 24.96 23.71 -10.62
C GLY A 338 24.46 22.53 -9.79
N ASN A 339 23.33 22.71 -9.11
CA ASN A 339 22.59 21.66 -8.41
C ASN A 339 21.12 22.11 -8.26
N PRO A 340 20.14 21.31 -8.70
CA PRO A 340 20.26 19.98 -9.31
C PRO A 340 20.91 19.98 -10.71
N VAL A 341 21.26 18.79 -11.21
CA VAL A 341 21.56 18.53 -12.63
C VAL A 341 20.49 17.58 -13.18
N GLY A 342 19.56 18.11 -13.96
CA GLY A 342 18.36 17.38 -14.34
C GLY A 342 17.57 16.96 -13.10
N ASN A 343 17.37 15.66 -12.93
CA ASN A 343 16.73 15.04 -11.77
C ASN A 343 17.68 14.67 -10.62
N LEU A 344 18.99 14.92 -10.76
CA LEU A 344 20.00 14.55 -9.77
C LEU A 344 20.24 15.68 -8.77
N TRP A 345 20.12 15.38 -7.49
CA TRP A 345 20.27 16.31 -6.37
C TRP A 345 21.45 15.91 -5.50
N TYR A 346 22.43 16.81 -5.37
CA TYR A 346 23.69 16.53 -4.68
C TYR A 346 23.66 17.09 -3.26
N VAL A 347 23.84 16.21 -2.27
CA VAL A 347 23.81 16.55 -0.83
C VAL A 347 25.13 16.30 -0.11
N GLY A 348 26.04 15.52 -0.73
CA GLY A 348 27.34 15.22 -0.14
C GLY A 348 28.15 16.47 0.15
N GLN A 349 28.86 16.47 1.28
CA GLN A 349 29.63 17.60 1.83
C GLN A 349 28.83 18.87 2.17
N ARG A 350 27.49 18.86 2.01
CA ARG A 350 26.63 19.99 2.36
C ARG A 350 25.94 19.85 3.71
N TRP A 351 25.99 18.66 4.31
CA TRP A 351 25.54 18.42 5.68
C TRP A 351 26.32 19.32 6.65
N SER A 352 25.63 20.12 7.44
CA SER A 352 26.31 20.99 8.41
C SER A 352 26.90 20.17 9.56
N ARG A 353 28.03 20.62 10.14
CA ARG A 353 28.68 19.97 11.30
C ARG A 353 27.74 19.81 12.49
N GLN A 354 26.75 20.70 12.61
CA GLN A 354 25.73 20.67 13.66
C GLN A 354 24.74 19.51 13.46
N ILE A 355 24.38 19.17 12.21
CA ILE A 355 23.59 17.95 11.89
C ILE A 355 24.34 16.69 12.36
N MET A 356 25.66 16.69 12.19
CA MET A 356 26.53 15.53 12.49
C MET A 356 26.73 15.30 13.99
N MET A 357 26.59 16.34 14.82
CA MET A 357 26.88 16.28 16.26
C MET A 357 25.62 16.11 17.12
N ASP A 358 24.53 16.82 16.81
CA ASP A 358 23.34 16.88 17.69
C ASP A 358 22.58 15.55 17.77
N ASP A 359 22.51 14.78 16.68
CA ASP A 359 21.62 13.60 16.58
C ASP A 359 22.35 12.25 16.57
N TRP A 360 23.65 12.22 16.24
CA TRP A 360 24.41 10.97 16.03
C TRP A 360 25.71 10.86 16.84
N GLY A 361 25.98 11.82 17.73
CA GLY A 361 27.18 11.79 18.58
C GLY A 361 28.50 11.68 17.81
N GLY A 362 28.54 12.11 16.55
CA GLY A 362 29.71 12.03 15.68
C GLY A 362 29.88 10.73 14.86
N ALA A 363 29.02 9.72 15.00
CA ALA A 363 29.08 8.46 14.24
C ALA A 363 28.36 8.50 12.86
N PHE A 364 28.29 9.69 12.26
CA PHE A 364 27.39 10.02 11.15
C PHE A 364 27.97 9.69 9.77
N SER A 365 27.15 9.11 8.88
CA SER A 365 27.42 9.03 7.44
C SER A 365 26.38 9.85 6.66
N GLY A 366 26.81 10.52 5.57
CA GLY A 366 25.90 11.26 4.69
C GLY A 366 24.79 10.36 4.11
N HIS A 367 25.13 9.10 3.83
CA HIS A 367 24.20 8.02 3.52
C HIS A 367 23.02 7.91 4.49
N ALA A 368 23.28 7.72 5.80
CA ALA A 368 22.22 7.59 6.80
C ALA A 368 21.42 8.88 7.01
N ALA A 369 22.04 10.02 6.71
CA ALA A 369 21.39 11.32 6.76
C ALA A 369 20.28 11.48 5.71
N CYS A 370 20.49 10.90 4.52
CA CYS A 370 19.53 10.96 3.42
C CYS A 370 18.15 10.42 3.85
N SER A 371 18.11 9.23 4.46
CA SER A 371 16.86 8.62 4.95
C SER A 371 16.28 9.30 6.18
N SER A 372 17.12 9.98 6.96
CA SER A 372 16.71 10.56 8.23
C SER A 372 16.17 11.99 8.10
N TYR A 373 16.72 12.80 7.19
CA TYR A 373 16.49 14.25 7.19
C TYR A 373 15.94 14.83 5.88
N LEU A 374 16.09 14.15 4.74
CA LEU A 374 15.66 14.73 3.46
C LEU A 374 14.13 14.68 3.35
N LEU A 375 13.52 15.84 3.12
CA LEU A 375 12.08 15.92 2.87
C LEU A 375 11.76 15.34 1.49
N TYR A 376 10.84 14.38 1.45
CA TYR A 376 10.30 13.83 0.21
C TYR A 376 9.60 14.87 -0.68
N HIS A 377 9.07 15.93 -0.08
CA HIS A 377 8.21 16.88 -0.78
C HIS A 377 8.57 18.32 -0.43
N GLY A 378 8.91 19.07 -1.47
CA GLY A 378 9.41 20.44 -1.39
C GLY A 378 10.27 20.78 -2.61
N MET A 379 10.88 19.76 -3.21
CA MET A 379 11.69 19.93 -4.41
C MET A 379 10.82 19.87 -5.66
N ARG A 380 10.87 20.92 -6.48
CA ARG A 380 10.27 20.95 -7.82
C ARG A 380 11.34 20.52 -8.82
N LEU A 381 10.96 19.74 -9.84
CA LEU A 381 11.82 19.62 -11.02
C LEU A 381 11.91 21.03 -11.65
N PRO A 382 13.11 21.49 -12.04
CA PRO A 382 13.29 22.78 -12.71
C PRO A 382 12.40 22.94 -13.95
#